data_AF-A0A446B530-F1
#
_entry.id   AF-A0A446B530-F1
#
_cell.length_a   1.000
_cell.length_b   1.000
_cell.length_c   1.000
_cell.angle_alpha   90.00
_cell.angle_beta   90.00
_cell.angle_gamma   90.00
#
_symmetry.space_group_name_H-M   'P 1'
#
loop_
_entity.id
_entity.type
_entity.pdbx_description
1 polymer ?
#
loop_
_entity_poly.entity_id
_entity_poly.type
_entity_poly.pdbx_seq_one_letter_code
_entity_poly.pdbx_strand_id
1 'polypeptide(L)'
;MARTAANVLEDPQITVRLKHGIHTIFLFAMLDWSFSRLTTELLSILRDRYKDGLTTSIAPPKITPVPANDGDGVRVAYAVPANPSDLSQGWKNLKVKPEDTLGKKGLTDMCSVAFSLLDSDADEEGVEFLVELPSLEGEEL
;
A
#
# COMPACT_ATOMS: atom_id res chain seq x y z
N MET A 1 44.56 -0.16 -10.22
CA MET A 1 43.38 -1.05 -10.21
C MET A 1 42.47 -0.62 -9.08
N ALA A 2 41.39 0.09 -9.39
CA ALA A 2 40.40 0.52 -8.40
C ALA A 2 39.46 -0.66 -8.14
N ARG A 3 39.32 -1.07 -6.87
CA ARG A 3 38.32 -2.05 -6.46
C ARG A 3 36.94 -1.46 -6.71
N THR A 4 36.17 -2.11 -7.56
CA THR A 4 34.73 -1.89 -7.74
C THR A 4 34.08 -1.89 -6.36
N ALA A 5 33.47 -0.77 -5.96
CA ALA A 5 32.61 -0.73 -4.80
C ALA A 5 31.49 -1.74 -5.07
N ALA A 6 31.48 -2.84 -4.33
CA ALA A 6 30.30 -3.68 -4.25
C ALA A 6 29.15 -2.76 -3.85
N ASN A 7 28.07 -2.73 -4.63
CA ASN A 7 26.80 -2.17 -4.18
C ASN A 7 26.46 -2.91 -2.89
N VAL A 8 26.75 -2.30 -1.75
CA VAL A 8 26.24 -2.76 -0.47
C VAL A 8 24.74 -2.54 -0.58
N LEU A 9 24.01 -3.62 -0.86
CA LEU A 9 22.57 -3.61 -0.70
C LEU A 9 22.36 -3.34 0.78
N GLU A 10 22.00 -2.11 1.11
CA GLU A 10 21.58 -1.76 2.46
C GLU A 10 20.37 -2.63 2.82
N ASP A 11 20.36 -3.17 4.03
CA ASP A 11 19.21 -3.92 4.53
C ASP A 11 17.99 -2.98 4.64
N PRO A 12 16.78 -3.44 4.27
CA PRO A 12 15.58 -2.63 4.38
C PRO A 12 15.37 -2.17 5.82
N GLN A 13 15.11 -0.88 5.99
CA GLN A 13 14.97 -0.26 7.31
C GLN A 13 13.60 -0.52 7.94
N ILE A 14 12.56 -0.66 7.11
CA ILE A 14 11.18 -0.87 7.56
C ILE A 14 10.44 -1.88 6.70
N THR A 15 9.47 -2.55 7.31
CA THR A 15 8.45 -3.35 6.65
C THR A 15 7.11 -2.61 6.70
N VAL A 16 6.53 -2.27 5.56
CA VAL A 16 5.22 -1.63 5.46
C VAL A 16 4.16 -2.69 5.19
N ARG A 17 3.08 -2.71 5.98
CA ARG A 17 1.90 -3.57 5.78
C ARG A 17 0.85 -2.81 4.99
N LEU A 18 0.91 -2.94 3.67
CA LEU A 18 -0.01 -2.31 2.72
C LEU A 18 -1.33 -3.07 2.69
N LYS A 19 -2.44 -2.39 2.95
CA LYS A 19 -3.77 -2.99 3.13
C LYS A 19 -4.77 -2.48 2.10
N HIS A 20 -5.54 -3.40 1.51
CA HIS A 20 -6.67 -3.09 0.64
C HIS A 20 -7.65 -4.28 0.60
N GLY A 21 -8.89 -4.06 0.99
CA GLY A 21 -9.87 -5.13 1.22
C GLY A 21 -9.34 -6.14 2.23
N ILE A 22 -9.46 -7.43 1.90
CA ILE A 22 -8.91 -8.56 2.68
C ILE A 22 -7.39 -8.72 2.58
N HIS A 23 -6.73 -8.00 1.65
CA HIS A 23 -5.31 -8.22 1.38
C HIS A 23 -4.41 -7.41 2.31
N THR A 24 -3.34 -8.06 2.77
CA THR A 24 -2.18 -7.38 3.37
C THR A 24 -0.93 -7.78 2.59
N ILE A 25 -0.26 -6.80 1.99
CA ILE A 25 0.98 -6.94 1.24
C ILE A 25 2.12 -6.40 2.11
N PHE A 26 3.14 -7.22 2.34
CA PHE A 26 4.33 -6.82 3.08
C PHE A 26 5.37 -6.32 2.10
N LEU A 27 5.79 -5.07 2.27
CA LEU A 27 6.80 -4.44 1.42
C LEU A 27 7.97 -3.97 2.29
N PHE A 28 9.18 -4.42 1.94
CA PHE A 28 10.42 -3.97 2.57
C PHE A 28 10.90 -2.68 1.91
N ALA A 29 11.13 -1.63 2.70
CA ALA A 29 11.48 -0.30 2.20
C ALA A 29 12.56 0.38 3.04
N MET A 30 13.17 1.42 2.47
CA MET A 30 14.02 2.37 3.20
C MET A 30 13.21 3.59 3.61
N LEU A 31 13.61 4.27 4.69
CA LEU A 31 12.93 5.48 5.16
C LEU A 31 13.07 6.66 4.17
N ASP A 32 14.11 6.65 3.33
CA ASP A 32 14.37 7.66 2.32
C ASP A 32 13.66 7.38 0.98
N TRP A 33 12.97 6.25 0.84
CA TRP A 33 12.17 5.97 -0.35
C TRP A 33 11.07 7.01 -0.51
N SER A 34 10.89 7.44 -1.75
CA SER A 34 9.78 8.31 -2.13
C SER A 34 8.47 7.51 -2.26
N PHE A 35 7.33 8.17 -2.12
CA PHE A 35 6.03 7.55 -2.38
C PHE A 35 5.87 7.12 -3.85
N SER A 36 6.51 7.81 -4.81
CA SER A 36 6.59 7.36 -6.19
C SER A 36 7.28 5.99 -6.33
N ARG A 37 8.39 5.78 -5.61
CA ARG A 37 9.07 4.48 -5.58
C ARG A 37 8.21 3.42 -4.90
N LEU A 38 7.64 3.72 -3.73
CA LEU A 38 6.71 2.82 -3.03
C LEU A 38 5.55 2.38 -3.93
N THR A 39 4.97 3.34 -4.67
CA THR A 39 3.87 3.10 -5.63
C THR A 39 4.31 2.14 -6.74
N THR A 40 5.49 2.38 -7.32
CA THR A 40 6.05 1.55 -8.40
C THR A 40 6.22 0.10 -7.95
N GLU A 41 6.81 -0.10 -6.76
CA GLU A 41 7.02 -1.44 -6.20
C GLU A 41 5.69 -2.13 -5.86
N LEU A 42 4.72 -1.40 -5.27
CA LEU A 42 3.39 -1.93 -4.99
C LEU A 42 2.68 -2.37 -6.28
N LEU A 43 2.64 -1.52 -7.31
CA LEU A 43 1.98 -1.84 -8.57
C LEU A 43 2.66 -3.01 -9.30
N SER A 44 3.99 -3.11 -9.22
CA SER A 44 4.73 -4.26 -9.73
C SER A 44 4.29 -5.57 -9.07
N ILE A 45 4.20 -5.59 -7.73
CA ILE A 45 3.70 -6.75 -6.97
C ILE A 45 2.25 -7.06 -7.36
N LEU A 46 1.41 -6.03 -7.47
CA LEU A 46 -0.01 -6.22 -7.80
C LEU A 46 -0.18 -6.85 -9.19
N ARG A 47 0.56 -6.38 -10.19
CA ARG A 47 0.51 -6.90 -11.57
C ARG A 47 1.06 -8.33 -11.67
N ASP A 48 2.12 -8.65 -10.93
CA ASP A 48 2.70 -9.98 -10.95
C ASP A 48 1.76 -11.03 -10.34
N ARG A 49 1.13 -10.68 -9.22
CA ARG A 49 0.39 -11.62 -8.36
C ARG A 49 -1.12 -11.63 -8.60
N TYR A 50 -1.69 -10.53 -9.09
CA TYR A 50 -3.14 -10.30 -9.19
C TYR A 50 -3.54 -9.81 -10.58
N LYS A 51 -3.16 -10.57 -11.60
CA LYS A 51 -3.40 -10.24 -13.02
C LYS A 51 -4.88 -10.07 -13.37
N ASP A 52 -5.75 -10.82 -12.69
CA ASP A 52 -7.20 -10.78 -12.88
C ASP A 52 -7.89 -9.73 -11.98
N GLY A 53 -7.10 -8.90 -11.29
CA GLY A 53 -7.58 -7.94 -10.30
C GLY A 53 -7.42 -8.44 -8.85
N LEU A 54 -7.59 -7.51 -7.93
CA LEU A 54 -7.42 -7.72 -6.49
C LEU A 54 -8.79 -7.99 -5.84
N THR A 55 -9.02 -9.19 -5.30
CA THR A 55 -10.28 -9.54 -4.63
C THR A 55 -10.39 -8.82 -3.29
N THR A 56 -11.22 -7.78 -3.20
CA THR A 56 -11.29 -6.93 -2.01
C THR A 56 -12.27 -7.42 -0.95
N SER A 57 -13.27 -8.19 -1.35
CA SER A 57 -14.29 -8.74 -0.46
C SER A 57 -14.67 -10.14 -0.90
N ILE A 58 -14.97 -11.02 0.05
CA ILE A 58 -15.38 -12.42 -0.21
C ILE A 58 -16.89 -12.52 -0.41
N ALA A 59 -17.68 -11.75 0.34
CA ALA A 59 -19.14 -11.84 0.31
C ALA A 59 -19.80 -10.46 0.60
N PRO A 60 -20.36 -9.77 -0.42
CA PRO A 60 -20.36 -10.15 -1.83
C PRO A 60 -18.96 -10.04 -2.48
N PRO A 61 -18.61 -10.92 -3.44
CA PRO A 61 -17.34 -10.82 -4.14
C PRO A 61 -17.18 -9.45 -4.82
N LYS A 62 -16.08 -8.77 -4.52
CA LYS A 62 -15.71 -7.51 -5.17
C LYS A 62 -14.27 -7.60 -5.63
N ILE A 63 -14.01 -7.19 -6.88
CA ILE A 63 -12.68 -7.18 -7.48
C ILE A 63 -12.35 -5.74 -7.83
N THR A 64 -11.22 -5.25 -7.34
CA THR A 64 -10.62 -3.99 -7.77
C THR A 64 -9.68 -4.27 -8.94
N PRO A 65 -9.88 -3.64 -10.12
CA PRO A 65 -8.98 -3.80 -11.25
C PRO A 65 -7.55 -3.34 -10.90
N VAL A 66 -6.56 -4.13 -11.29
CA VAL A 66 -5.15 -3.74 -11.19
C VAL A 66 -4.73 -3.13 -12.54
N PRO A 67 -4.09 -1.95 -12.56
CA PRO A 67 -3.67 -1.31 -13.81
C PRO A 67 -2.61 -2.17 -14.51
N ALA A 68 -2.76 -2.39 -15.81
CA ALA A 68 -1.84 -3.24 -16.56
C ALA A 68 -0.46 -2.58 -16.69
N ASN A 69 -0.42 -1.25 -16.83
CA ASN A 69 0.82 -0.49 -17.02
C ASN A 69 0.81 0.81 -16.21
N ASP A 70 1.98 1.42 -16.00
CA ASP A 70 2.12 2.70 -15.30
C ASP A 70 1.51 3.89 -16.09
N GLY A 71 1.30 3.71 -17.39
CA GLY A 71 0.68 4.70 -18.28
C GLY A 71 -0.85 4.75 -18.25
N ASP A 72 -1.52 3.85 -17.53
CA ASP A 72 -2.99 3.80 -17.45
C ASP A 72 -3.58 4.93 -16.61
N GLY A 73 -2.75 5.89 -16.18
CA GLY A 73 -3.20 7.08 -15.46
C GLY A 73 -3.63 6.82 -14.02
N VAL A 74 -3.41 5.62 -13.49
CA VAL A 74 -3.85 5.28 -12.14
C VAL A 74 -2.91 5.88 -11.09
N ARG A 75 -3.52 6.53 -10.10
CA ARG A 75 -2.85 7.06 -8.90
C ARG A 75 -3.13 6.15 -7.71
N VAL A 76 -2.24 6.20 -6.72
CA VAL A 76 -2.42 5.48 -5.46
C VAL A 76 -2.49 6.48 -4.32
N ALA A 77 -3.63 6.49 -3.63
CA ALA A 77 -3.78 7.22 -2.38
C ALA A 77 -3.40 6.32 -1.21
N TYR A 78 -2.87 6.92 -0.15
CA TYR A 78 -2.40 6.23 1.05
C TYR A 78 -3.06 6.80 2.29
N ALA A 79 -3.33 5.93 3.28
CA ALA A 79 -3.82 6.33 4.58
C ALA A 79 -3.15 5.55 5.70
N VAL A 80 -3.06 6.18 6.86
CA VAL A 80 -2.64 5.55 8.11
C VAL A 80 -3.86 5.32 9.00
N PRO A 81 -3.84 4.33 9.91
CA PRO A 81 -4.95 4.10 10.83
C PRO A 81 -5.23 5.36 11.65
N ALA A 82 -6.50 5.68 11.88
CA ALA A 82 -6.88 6.72 12.83
C ALA A 82 -6.39 6.37 14.25
N ASN A 83 -6.42 5.08 14.59
CA ASN A 83 -5.87 4.51 15.80
C ASN A 83 -4.97 3.30 15.46
N PRO A 84 -3.64 3.38 15.66
CA PRO A 84 -2.72 2.27 15.33
C PRO A 84 -2.98 0.97 16.09
N SER A 85 -3.63 1.04 17.26
CA SER A 85 -3.96 -0.13 18.08
C SER A 85 -5.30 -0.77 17.70
N ASP A 86 -6.13 -0.07 16.92
CA ASP A 86 -7.47 -0.51 16.53
C ASP A 86 -7.80 -0.03 15.13
N LEU A 87 -7.57 -0.92 14.16
CA LEU A 87 -7.77 -0.63 12.73
C LEU A 87 -9.26 -0.45 12.36
N SER A 88 -10.19 -0.81 13.25
CA SER A 88 -11.63 -0.68 12.99
C SER A 88 -12.11 0.78 13.08
N GLN A 89 -11.30 1.65 13.70
CA GLN A 89 -11.61 3.08 13.87
C GLN A 89 -11.37 3.92 12.60
N GLY A 90 -11.12 3.26 11.48
CA GLY A 90 -10.98 3.88 10.17
C GLY A 90 -9.59 4.41 9.88
N TRP A 91 -9.51 5.17 8.79
CA TRP A 91 -8.27 5.52 8.11
C TRP A 91 -8.20 7.02 7.87
N LYS A 92 -7.04 7.61 8.13
CA LYS A 92 -6.74 9.01 7.86
C LYS A 92 -5.86 9.11 6.63
N ASN A 93 -6.38 9.77 5.59
CA ASN A 93 -5.63 10.06 4.37
C ASN A 93 -4.30 10.77 4.71
N LEU A 94 -3.21 10.23 4.21
CA LEU A 94 -1.85 10.70 4.47
C LEU A 94 -1.47 11.92 3.62
N LYS A 95 -2.22 12.19 2.54
CA LYS A 95 -2.03 13.27 1.56
C LYS A 95 -0.56 13.43 1.19
N VAL A 96 -0.06 12.52 0.35
CA VAL A 96 1.36 12.42 -0.02
C VAL A 96 1.60 12.94 -1.42
N LYS A 97 2.76 13.57 -1.62
CA LYS A 97 3.29 13.89 -2.95
C LYS A 97 4.24 12.78 -3.41
N PRO A 98 4.43 12.59 -4.73
CA PRO A 98 5.33 11.58 -5.28
C PRO A 98 6.75 11.63 -4.70
N GLU A 99 7.27 12.82 -4.41
CA GLU A 99 8.59 13.09 -3.86
C GLU A 99 8.70 13.02 -2.33
N ASP A 100 7.57 12.94 -1.61
CA ASP A 100 7.59 12.78 -0.16
C ASP A 100 8.27 11.45 0.20
N THR A 101 9.07 11.45 1.25
CA THR A 101 9.78 10.24 1.72
C THR A 101 9.03 9.58 2.88
N LEU A 102 9.09 8.24 2.98
CA LEU A 102 8.36 7.48 4.00
C LEU A 102 8.64 7.97 5.43
N GLY A 103 9.92 8.17 5.78
CA GLY A 103 10.32 8.64 7.11
C GLY A 103 9.80 10.05 7.43
N LYS A 104 9.79 10.97 6.45
CA LYS A 104 9.22 12.32 6.64
C LYS A 104 7.71 12.32 6.83
N LYS A 105 7.00 11.31 6.33
CA LYS A 105 5.58 11.09 6.59
C LYS A 105 5.31 10.29 7.87
N GLY A 106 6.35 9.98 8.64
CA GLY A 106 6.24 9.32 9.94
C GLY A 106 5.96 7.83 9.86
N LEU A 107 6.23 7.18 8.72
CA LEU A 107 6.12 5.72 8.62
C LEU A 107 7.26 5.07 9.39
N THR A 108 6.93 4.04 10.17
CA THR A 108 7.86 3.27 10.99
C THR A 108 7.81 1.80 10.61
N ASP A 109 8.74 1.01 11.16
CA ASP A 109 8.72 -0.44 10.94
C ASP A 109 7.39 -1.06 11.38
N MET A 110 6.95 -2.06 10.62
CA MET A 110 5.69 -2.78 10.77
C MET A 110 4.44 -1.90 10.78
N CYS A 111 4.49 -0.66 10.29
CA CYS A 111 3.30 0.20 10.22
C CYS A 111 2.25 -0.37 9.25
N SER A 112 0.97 -0.15 9.58
CA SER A 112 -0.14 -0.44 8.66
C SER A 112 -0.42 0.79 7.81
N VAL A 113 -0.57 0.60 6.50
CA VAL A 113 -0.91 1.66 5.56
C VAL A 113 -1.99 1.12 4.63
N ALA A 114 -3.15 1.76 4.59
CA ALA A 114 -4.16 1.44 3.59
C ALA A 114 -3.81 2.13 2.27
N PHE A 115 -4.18 1.50 1.15
CA PHE A 115 -4.06 2.12 -0.17
C PHE A 115 -5.36 1.97 -0.96
N SER A 116 -5.60 2.91 -1.87
CA SER A 116 -6.69 2.86 -2.83
C SER A 116 -6.18 3.24 -4.22
N LEU A 117 -6.60 2.48 -5.23
CA LEU A 117 -6.32 2.75 -6.63
C LEU A 117 -7.37 3.75 -7.16
N LEU A 118 -6.89 4.82 -7.78
CA LEU A 118 -7.71 5.95 -8.22
C LEU A 118 -7.46 6.23 -9.69
N ASP A 119 -8.51 6.61 -10.41
CA ASP A 119 -8.35 7.18 -11.75
C ASP A 119 -7.56 8.50 -11.72
N SER A 120 -6.96 8.88 -12.85
CA SER A 120 -6.11 10.08 -12.96
C SER A 120 -6.79 11.33 -12.45
N ASP A 121 -8.10 11.46 -12.68
CA ASP A 121 -8.88 12.66 -12.41
C ASP A 121 -9.69 12.56 -11.09
N ALA A 122 -9.52 11.49 -10.32
CA ALA A 122 -10.26 11.32 -9.07
C ALA A 122 -9.81 12.32 -7.99
N ASP A 123 -10.78 12.85 -7.25
CA ASP A 123 -10.52 13.76 -6.14
C ASP A 123 -9.98 13.00 -4.91
N GLU A 124 -8.87 13.48 -4.34
CA GLU A 124 -8.23 12.83 -3.20
C GLU A 124 -8.92 13.09 -1.85
N GLU A 125 -9.78 14.10 -1.74
CA GLU A 125 -10.45 14.48 -0.48
C GLU A 125 -11.60 13.54 -0.12
N GLY A 126 -12.18 12.83 -1.09
CA GLY A 126 -13.27 11.86 -0.90
C GLY A 126 -12.85 10.39 -0.93
N VAL A 127 -11.55 10.10 -0.89
CA VAL A 127 -11.06 8.73 -1.07
C VAL A 127 -11.44 7.85 0.11
N GLU A 128 -12.16 6.78 -0.18
CA GLU A 128 -12.43 5.70 0.76
C GLU A 128 -11.29 4.68 0.76
N PHE A 129 -10.86 4.30 1.96
CA PHE A 129 -9.83 3.28 2.18
C PHE A 129 -10.51 2.00 2.65
N LEU A 130 -10.81 1.11 1.69
CA LEU A 130 -11.42 -0.17 1.98
C LEU A 130 -10.38 -1.10 2.61
N VAL A 131 -10.56 -1.46 3.88
CA VAL A 131 -9.80 -2.50 4.56
C VAL A 131 -10.77 -3.38 5.33
N GLU A 132 -10.80 -4.66 5.00
CA GLU A 132 -11.57 -5.64 5.75
C GLU A 132 -10.70 -6.20 6.86
N LEU A 133 -11.24 -6.20 8.08
CA LEU A 133 -10.60 -6.82 9.23
C LEU A 133 -11.12 -8.24 9.37
N PRO A 134 -10.24 -9.22 9.60
CA PRO A 134 -10.69 -10.57 9.91
C PRO A 134 -11.56 -10.51 11.17
N SER A 135 -12.81 -10.96 11.07
CA SER A 135 -13.64 -11.23 12.24
C SER A 135 -13.25 -12.60 12.81
N LEU A 136 -13.15 -12.68 14.14
CA LEU A 136 -12.96 -13.96 14.84
C LEU A 136 -14.26 -14.79 14.90
N GLU A 137 -15.39 -14.24 14.44
CA GLU A 137 -16.71 -14.89 14.46
C GLU A 137 -16.89 -15.99 13.39
N GLY A 138 -15.79 -16.67 13.01
CA GLY A 138 -15.78 -17.76 12.04
C GLY A 138 -15.51 -19.15 12.63
N GLU A 139 -15.40 -19.30 13.95
CA GLU A 139 -15.25 -20.58 14.64
C GLU A 139 -16.58 -21.09 15.22
N GLU A 140 -17.62 -21.23 14.41
CA GLU A 140 -18.78 -22.09 14.75
C GLU A 140 -19.35 -22.74 13.48
N LEU A 141 -18.70 -23.81 12.99
CA LEU A 141 -19.35 -24.90 12.22
C LEU A 141 -18.68 -26.24 12.52
#